data_AF-A0AA96VDD0-F1
#
_entry.id   AF-A0AA96VDD0-F1
#
_cell.length_a   1.000
_cell.length_b   1.000
_cell.length_c   1.000
_cell.angle_alpha   90.00
_cell.angle_beta   90.00
_cell.angle_gamma   90.00
#
_symmetry.space_group_name_H-M   'P 1'
#
loop_
_entity.id
_entity.type
_entity.pdbx_description
1 polymer ?
#
loop_
_entity_poly.entity_id
_entity_poly.type
_entity_poly.pdbx_seq_one_letter_code
_entity_poly.pdbx_strand_id
1 'polypeptide(L)'
;MDDKEFGRRLRQLRREKGLTMEQLCEDEKEISVRQLGRIEAGKSKPTLSKMNSIAKRLGVSLYQLMPDYKPLPAAYLQIKYDLLRTPTYGHPDLLQQRADLLQTVYEDYYDDLPEDEQVALDALQSTYDVIETKTSDFGHGIIAEYFHQIQIKDRFSLNDLLIIRLFVEHVRYHPDYSNAKEQLLALIKTLLTQQNHLAKADLFVLRDLLFAIVGLLGNWHVHHPMPDLFEAIDRIMQATQDFQKKAILSMLRWKYARHVEKSEEQAFHYYQEAIAFAQLIGNSHLVEQLEEDWKEETQ
;
A
#
# COMPACT_ATOMS: atom_id res chain seq x y z
N MET A 1 8.44 -11.80 -27.87
CA MET A 1 7.17 -12.55 -27.72
C MET A 1 6.07 -11.57 -27.34
N ASP A 2 4.93 -11.57 -28.03
CA ASP A 2 3.75 -10.78 -27.61
C ASP A 2 2.96 -11.51 -26.50
N ASP A 3 2.03 -10.82 -25.83
CA ASP A 3 1.27 -11.40 -24.70
C ASP A 3 0.43 -12.61 -25.12
N LYS A 4 -0.05 -12.65 -26.37
CA LYS A 4 -0.84 -13.78 -26.91
C LYS A 4 0.03 -15.01 -27.19
N GLU A 5 1.23 -14.81 -27.67
CA GLU A 5 2.23 -15.86 -27.89
C GLU A 5 2.70 -16.41 -26.54
N PHE A 6 2.96 -15.54 -25.56
CA PHE A 6 3.28 -15.94 -24.20
C PHE A 6 2.17 -16.76 -23.55
N GLY A 7 0.92 -16.27 -23.61
CA GLY A 7 -0.23 -16.98 -23.05
C GLY A 7 -0.43 -18.37 -23.67
N ARG A 8 -0.30 -18.48 -24.99
CA ARG A 8 -0.36 -19.78 -25.69
C ARG A 8 0.76 -20.72 -25.27
N ARG A 9 1.98 -20.22 -25.17
CA ARG A 9 3.15 -21.01 -24.70
C ARG A 9 2.95 -21.51 -23.28
N LEU A 10 2.52 -20.65 -22.36
CA LEU A 10 2.22 -21.01 -20.98
C LEU A 10 1.18 -22.13 -20.91
N ARG A 11 0.06 -21.97 -21.64
CA ARG A 11 -1.01 -22.96 -21.71
C ARG A 11 -0.53 -24.30 -22.27
N GLN A 12 0.33 -24.27 -23.28
CA GLN A 12 0.92 -25.47 -23.86
C GLN A 12 1.79 -26.18 -22.82
N LEU A 13 2.75 -25.49 -22.19
CA LEU A 13 3.65 -26.07 -21.20
C LEU A 13 2.88 -26.66 -20.01
N ARG A 14 1.85 -25.97 -19.52
CA ARG A 14 0.99 -26.48 -18.45
C ARG A 14 0.29 -27.78 -18.85
N ARG A 15 -0.25 -27.85 -20.07
CA ARG A 15 -0.93 -29.04 -20.60
C ARG A 15 0.03 -30.21 -20.84
N GLU A 16 1.22 -29.94 -21.35
CA GLU A 16 2.28 -30.95 -21.52
C GLU A 16 2.69 -31.58 -20.18
N LYS A 17 2.63 -30.80 -19.09
CA LYS A 17 2.84 -31.26 -17.72
C LYS A 17 1.62 -31.93 -17.09
N GLY A 18 0.48 -32.00 -17.80
CA GLY A 18 -0.76 -32.60 -17.30
C GLY A 18 -1.45 -31.83 -16.17
N LEU A 19 -1.12 -30.55 -15.98
CA LEU A 19 -1.63 -29.74 -14.88
C LEU A 19 -2.92 -29.00 -15.27
N THR A 20 -3.91 -28.98 -14.37
CA THR A 20 -5.05 -28.04 -14.46
C THR A 20 -4.62 -26.63 -14.04
N MET A 21 -5.49 -25.63 -14.24
CA MET A 21 -5.19 -24.26 -13.80
C MET A 21 -5.13 -24.19 -12.27
N GLU A 22 -6.09 -24.85 -11.60
CA GLU A 22 -6.20 -24.96 -10.15
C GLU A 22 -4.94 -25.63 -9.56
N GLN A 23 -4.46 -26.70 -10.19
CA GLN A 23 -3.23 -27.38 -9.78
C GLN A 23 -1.98 -26.50 -9.95
N LEU A 24 -1.95 -25.62 -10.96
CA LEU A 24 -0.83 -24.70 -11.13
C LEU A 24 -0.86 -23.55 -10.12
N CYS A 25 -2.05 -23.05 -9.78
CA CYS A 25 -2.25 -21.94 -8.86
C CYS A 25 -2.18 -22.33 -7.37
N GLU A 26 -2.38 -23.61 -7.04
CA GLU A 26 -2.35 -24.17 -5.68
C GLU A 26 -3.26 -23.43 -4.68
N ASP A 27 -2.68 -22.60 -3.80
CA ASP A 27 -3.36 -21.83 -2.76
C ASP A 27 -3.79 -20.43 -3.22
N GLU A 28 -3.54 -20.10 -4.50
CA GLU A 28 -3.85 -18.83 -5.14
C GLU A 28 -3.15 -17.60 -4.52
N LYS A 29 -2.16 -17.78 -3.63
CA LYS A 29 -1.42 -16.65 -3.01
C LYS A 29 -0.63 -15.83 -4.03
N GLU A 30 0.03 -16.52 -4.97
CA GLU A 30 0.86 -15.88 -6.00
C GLU A 30 0.08 -15.51 -7.25
N ILE A 31 -0.83 -16.38 -7.69
CA ILE A 31 -1.62 -16.21 -8.91
C ILE A 31 -2.96 -16.91 -8.76
N SER A 32 -4.05 -16.17 -9.00
CA SER A 32 -5.39 -16.76 -8.98
C SER A 32 -5.71 -17.48 -10.27
N VAL A 33 -6.68 -18.41 -10.24
CA VAL A 33 -7.14 -19.11 -11.46
C VAL A 33 -7.63 -18.10 -12.52
N ARG A 34 -8.29 -17.02 -12.08
CA ARG A 34 -8.79 -15.96 -12.98
C ARG A 34 -7.66 -15.14 -13.59
N GLN A 35 -6.59 -14.86 -12.85
CA GLN A 35 -5.39 -14.19 -13.38
C GLN A 35 -4.67 -15.10 -14.37
N LEU A 36 -4.46 -16.37 -14.03
CA LEU A 36 -3.86 -17.35 -14.94
C LEU A 36 -4.64 -17.48 -16.25
N GLY A 37 -5.98 -17.50 -16.18
CA GLY A 37 -6.84 -17.54 -17.36
C GLY A 37 -6.68 -16.31 -18.27
N ARG A 38 -6.50 -15.10 -17.72
CA ARG A 38 -6.24 -13.88 -18.50
C ARG A 38 -4.86 -13.93 -19.16
N ILE A 39 -3.86 -14.38 -18.42
CA ILE A 39 -2.48 -14.55 -18.91
C ILE A 39 -2.46 -15.56 -20.06
N GLU A 40 -3.07 -16.74 -19.89
CA GLU A 40 -3.14 -17.75 -20.96
C GLU A 40 -3.92 -17.28 -22.20
N ALA A 41 -4.87 -16.36 -22.02
CA ALA A 41 -5.61 -15.74 -23.11
C ALA A 41 -4.86 -14.56 -23.78
N GLY A 42 -3.68 -14.17 -23.26
CA GLY A 42 -2.92 -13.01 -23.72
C GLY A 42 -3.65 -11.69 -23.47
N LYS A 43 -4.48 -11.64 -22.42
CA LYS A 43 -5.22 -10.44 -22.00
C LYS A 43 -4.51 -9.67 -20.90
N SER A 44 -3.52 -10.28 -20.26
CA SER A 44 -2.78 -9.64 -19.19
C SER A 44 -1.35 -10.18 -19.11
N LYS A 45 -0.45 -9.31 -18.65
CA LYS A 45 0.97 -9.57 -18.55
C LYS A 45 1.35 -9.86 -17.10
N PRO A 46 1.98 -11.01 -16.80
CA PRO A 46 2.39 -11.33 -15.43
C PRO A 46 3.60 -10.51 -14.98
N THR A 47 3.70 -10.26 -13.68
CA THR A 47 4.91 -9.73 -13.06
C THR A 47 6.04 -10.74 -13.06
N LEU A 48 7.28 -10.28 -12.84
CA LEU A 48 8.44 -11.15 -12.69
C LEU A 48 8.26 -12.18 -11.57
N SER A 49 7.66 -11.78 -10.43
CA SER A 49 7.39 -12.70 -9.32
C SER A 49 6.46 -13.83 -9.76
N LYS A 50 5.33 -13.49 -10.41
CA LYS A 50 4.39 -14.47 -10.95
C LYS A 50 5.05 -15.38 -11.99
N MET A 51 5.85 -14.83 -12.90
CA MET A 51 6.57 -15.64 -13.89
C MET A 51 7.55 -16.61 -13.23
N ASN A 52 8.29 -16.18 -12.21
CA ASN A 52 9.19 -17.05 -11.47
C ASN A 52 8.43 -18.17 -10.74
N SER A 53 7.30 -17.84 -10.12
CA SER A 53 6.42 -18.83 -9.48
C SER A 53 5.92 -19.86 -10.50
N ILE A 54 5.37 -19.40 -11.63
CA ILE A 54 4.90 -20.25 -12.73
C ILE A 54 6.01 -21.13 -13.27
N ALA A 55 7.19 -20.57 -13.57
CA ALA A 55 8.33 -21.30 -14.11
C ALA A 55 8.78 -22.41 -13.15
N LYS A 56 8.88 -22.10 -11.86
CA LYS A 56 9.20 -23.06 -10.80
C LYS A 56 8.19 -24.21 -10.76
N ARG A 57 6.89 -23.93 -10.85
CA ARG A 57 5.83 -24.96 -10.82
C ARG A 57 5.84 -25.84 -12.05
N LEU A 58 6.11 -25.27 -13.22
CA LEU A 58 6.25 -26.03 -14.47
C LEU A 58 7.56 -26.81 -14.56
N GLY A 59 8.51 -26.57 -13.64
CA GLY A 59 9.85 -27.16 -13.66
C GLY A 59 10.65 -26.71 -14.87
N VAL A 60 10.48 -25.45 -15.29
CA VAL A 60 11.21 -24.83 -16.41
C VAL A 60 11.97 -23.61 -15.90
N SER A 61 13.00 -23.19 -16.63
CA SER A 61 13.67 -21.92 -16.33
C SER A 61 12.83 -20.72 -16.76
N LEU A 62 13.04 -19.56 -16.12
CA LEU A 62 12.41 -18.30 -16.55
C LEU A 62 12.72 -17.99 -18.02
N TYR A 63 13.95 -18.24 -18.47
CA TYR A 63 14.35 -18.05 -19.86
C TYR A 63 13.59 -18.97 -20.82
N GLN A 64 13.32 -20.23 -20.44
CA GLN A 64 12.48 -21.12 -21.24
C GLN A 64 11.03 -20.66 -21.28
N LEU A 65 10.53 -20.04 -20.21
CA LEU A 65 9.15 -19.52 -20.16
C LEU A 65 9.02 -18.23 -20.99
N MET A 66 9.95 -17.28 -20.79
CA MET A 66 9.99 -15.97 -21.46
C MET A 66 11.44 -15.57 -21.78
N PRO A 67 11.95 -15.90 -22.99
CA PRO A 67 13.31 -15.53 -23.40
C PRO A 67 13.53 -14.01 -23.47
N ASP A 68 12.51 -13.28 -23.91
CA ASP A 68 12.60 -11.84 -24.19
C ASP A 68 12.11 -10.98 -23.01
N TYR A 69 12.28 -11.45 -21.77
CA TYR A 69 11.83 -10.69 -20.59
C TYR A 69 12.50 -9.30 -20.54
N LYS A 70 11.67 -8.27 -20.40
CA LYS A 70 12.12 -6.89 -20.18
C LYS A 70 11.71 -6.44 -18.79
N PRO A 71 12.65 -5.94 -17.96
CA PRO A 71 12.29 -5.33 -16.68
C PRO A 71 11.48 -4.05 -16.91
N LEU A 72 10.83 -3.59 -15.84
CA LEU A 72 10.11 -2.31 -15.84
C LEU A 72 11.07 -1.16 -16.20
N PRO A 73 10.63 -0.16 -16.98
CA PRO A 73 11.45 0.99 -17.32
C PRO A 73 11.93 1.73 -16.06
N ALA A 74 13.21 2.08 -16.00
CA ALA A 74 13.77 2.81 -14.87
C ALA A 74 13.09 4.19 -14.66
N ALA A 75 12.71 4.85 -15.76
CA ALA A 75 11.95 6.11 -15.72
C ALA A 75 10.58 5.94 -15.02
N TYR A 76 9.84 4.88 -15.36
CA TYR A 76 8.59 4.54 -14.68
C TYR A 76 8.80 4.29 -13.17
N LEU A 77 9.83 3.51 -12.81
CA LEU A 77 10.14 3.24 -11.40
C LEU A 77 10.47 4.52 -10.62
N GLN A 78 11.15 5.47 -11.26
CA GLN A 78 11.44 6.77 -10.65
C GLN A 78 10.17 7.59 -10.45
N ILE A 79 9.30 7.68 -11.46
CA ILE A 79 8.01 8.39 -11.33
C ILE A 79 7.16 7.75 -10.22
N LYS A 80 7.07 6.42 -10.18
CA LYS A 80 6.36 5.69 -9.13
C LYS A 80 6.93 5.99 -7.75
N TYR A 81 8.26 6.05 -7.61
CA TYR A 81 8.91 6.44 -6.36
C TYR A 81 8.51 7.86 -5.94
N ASP A 82 8.58 8.82 -6.86
CA ASP A 82 8.28 10.24 -6.57
C ASP A 82 6.81 10.45 -6.20
N LEU A 83 5.88 9.74 -6.87
CA LEU A 83 4.44 9.73 -6.55
C LEU A 83 4.17 9.24 -5.12
N LEU A 84 4.86 8.19 -4.69
CA LEU A 84 4.66 7.61 -3.37
C LEU A 84 5.36 8.41 -2.27
N ARG A 85 6.54 8.97 -2.58
CA ARG A 85 7.43 9.60 -1.60
C ARG A 85 7.02 11.02 -1.26
N THR A 86 6.49 11.77 -2.23
CA THR A 86 6.25 13.22 -2.09
C THR A 86 4.99 13.48 -1.27
N PRO A 87 5.10 14.05 -0.06
CA PRO A 87 3.93 14.45 0.69
C PRO A 87 3.36 15.75 0.10
N THR A 88 2.06 15.77 -0.21
CA THR A 88 1.44 16.98 -0.78
C THR A 88 1.00 17.97 0.29
N TYR A 89 0.62 17.50 1.50
CA TYR A 89 0.09 18.32 2.60
C TYR A 89 -1.00 19.32 2.16
N GLY A 90 -1.74 19.01 1.09
CA GLY A 90 -2.77 19.90 0.53
C GLY A 90 -2.23 21.11 -0.25
N HIS A 91 -0.92 21.23 -0.48
CA HIS A 91 -0.34 22.31 -1.29
C HIS A 91 -0.76 22.16 -2.77
N PRO A 92 -1.42 23.18 -3.36
CA PRO A 92 -1.93 23.10 -4.73
C PRO A 92 -0.86 22.72 -5.77
N ASP A 93 0.33 23.30 -5.68
CA ASP A 93 1.43 23.03 -6.64
C ASP A 93 1.89 21.57 -6.59
N LEU A 94 1.98 20.98 -5.40
CA LEU A 94 2.38 19.58 -5.22
C LEU A 94 1.27 18.62 -5.64
N LEU A 95 0.00 19.00 -5.45
CA LEU A 95 -1.15 18.24 -5.95
C LEU A 95 -1.17 18.22 -7.48
N GLN A 96 -0.90 19.37 -8.12
CA GLN A 96 -0.80 19.48 -9.57
C GLN A 96 0.38 18.65 -10.10
N GLN A 97 1.57 18.79 -9.51
CA GLN A 97 2.74 18.01 -9.92
C GLN A 97 2.47 16.50 -9.84
N ARG A 98 1.76 16.05 -8.80
CA ARG A 98 1.33 14.65 -8.66
C ARG A 98 0.38 14.22 -9.78
N ALA A 99 -0.58 15.07 -10.15
CA ALA A 99 -1.50 14.81 -11.24
C ALA A 99 -0.75 14.70 -12.59
N ASP A 100 0.20 15.60 -12.85
CA ASP A 100 1.02 15.59 -14.07
C ASP A 100 1.87 14.30 -14.17
N LEU A 101 2.44 13.86 -13.05
CA LEU A 101 3.19 12.60 -12.99
C LEU A 101 2.30 11.38 -13.26
N LEU A 102 1.09 11.33 -12.69
CA LEU A 102 0.13 10.26 -12.97
C LEU A 102 -0.26 10.26 -14.45
N GLN A 103 -0.58 11.42 -15.01
CA GLN A 103 -0.92 11.55 -16.43
C GLN A 103 0.21 11.01 -17.32
N THR A 104 1.46 11.38 -17.04
CA THR A 104 2.63 10.85 -17.75
C THR A 104 2.70 9.32 -17.68
N VAL A 105 2.40 8.73 -16.51
CA VAL A 105 2.37 7.26 -16.37
C VAL A 105 1.28 6.62 -17.21
N TYR A 106 0.08 7.20 -17.22
CA TYR A 106 -1.05 6.69 -18.00
C TYR A 106 -0.83 6.81 -19.51
N GLU A 107 -0.19 7.88 -19.96
CA GLU A 107 0.05 8.12 -21.40
C GLU A 107 1.23 7.31 -21.93
N ASP A 108 2.34 7.25 -21.20
CA ASP A 108 3.61 6.74 -21.75
C ASP A 108 3.95 5.30 -21.35
N TYR A 109 3.34 4.77 -20.27
CA TYR A 109 3.78 3.49 -19.69
C TYR A 109 2.65 2.48 -19.44
N TYR A 110 1.45 2.92 -19.08
CA TYR A 110 0.40 2.08 -18.49
C TYR A 110 0.07 0.82 -19.30
N ASP A 111 -0.12 0.95 -20.62
CA ASP A 111 -0.50 -0.17 -21.49
C ASP A 111 0.56 -1.29 -21.57
N ASP A 112 1.83 -0.97 -21.33
CA ASP A 112 2.95 -1.92 -21.38
C ASP A 112 3.27 -2.58 -20.02
N LEU A 113 2.64 -2.09 -18.95
CA LEU A 113 2.87 -2.58 -17.59
C LEU A 113 2.21 -3.96 -17.35
N PRO A 114 2.79 -4.78 -16.47
CA PRO A 114 2.11 -5.96 -15.93
C PRO A 114 0.79 -5.60 -15.26
N GLU A 115 -0.15 -6.55 -15.23
CA GLU A 115 -1.47 -6.38 -14.62
C GLU A 115 -1.41 -5.88 -13.18
N ASP A 116 -0.51 -6.45 -12.37
CA ASP A 116 -0.39 -6.06 -10.96
C ASP A 116 0.18 -4.64 -10.79
N GLU A 117 0.92 -4.13 -11.77
CA GLU A 117 1.42 -2.75 -11.77
C GLU A 117 0.32 -1.78 -12.19
N GLN A 118 -0.47 -2.12 -13.22
CA GLN A 118 -1.66 -1.35 -13.62
C GLN A 118 -2.64 -1.22 -12.45
N VAL A 119 -2.96 -2.35 -11.81
CA VAL A 119 -3.86 -2.39 -10.64
C VAL A 119 -3.34 -1.56 -9.47
N ALA A 120 -2.02 -1.58 -9.25
CA ALA A 120 -1.40 -0.78 -8.19
C ALA A 120 -1.49 0.73 -8.46
N LEU A 121 -1.36 1.14 -9.74
CA LEU A 121 -1.54 2.54 -10.16
C LEU A 121 -3.00 2.97 -10.04
N ASP A 122 -3.93 2.14 -10.51
CA ASP A 122 -5.36 2.42 -10.38
C ASP A 122 -5.78 2.48 -8.91
N ALA A 123 -5.19 1.64 -8.06
CA ALA A 123 -5.42 1.69 -6.61
C ALA A 123 -4.86 2.99 -6.00
N LEU A 124 -3.69 3.44 -6.46
CA LEU A 124 -3.09 4.70 -6.03
C LEU A 124 -3.94 5.91 -6.44
N GLN A 125 -4.37 5.98 -7.71
CA GLN A 125 -5.25 7.04 -8.20
C GLN A 125 -6.59 7.01 -7.45
N SER A 126 -7.24 5.84 -7.36
CA SER A 126 -8.51 5.70 -6.62
C SER A 126 -8.36 6.11 -5.16
N THR A 127 -7.21 5.86 -4.53
CA THR A 127 -6.94 6.32 -3.16
C THR A 127 -6.96 7.84 -3.08
N TYR A 128 -6.35 8.53 -4.04
CA TYR A 128 -6.38 9.99 -4.10
C TYR A 128 -7.78 10.53 -4.34
N ASP A 129 -8.53 9.92 -5.27
CA ASP A 129 -9.92 10.30 -5.56
C ASP A 129 -10.80 10.16 -4.30
N VAL A 130 -10.71 9.03 -3.60
CA VAL A 130 -11.43 8.80 -2.32
C VAL A 130 -11.09 9.86 -1.27
N ILE A 131 -9.81 10.22 -1.13
CA ILE A 131 -9.37 11.23 -0.15
C ILE A 131 -9.91 12.62 -0.51
N GLU A 132 -9.92 12.96 -1.80
CA GLU A 132 -10.34 14.28 -2.30
C GLU A 132 -11.86 14.44 -2.27
N THR A 133 -12.62 13.46 -2.76
CA THR A 133 -14.09 13.49 -2.79
C THR A 133 -14.71 13.14 -1.45
N LYS A 134 -13.98 12.42 -0.59
CA LYS A 134 -14.47 11.84 0.67
C LYS A 134 -15.63 10.86 0.45
N THR A 135 -15.61 10.13 -0.68
CA THR A 135 -16.62 9.11 -1.01
C THR A 135 -15.97 7.74 -1.22
N SER A 136 -16.76 6.68 -1.07
CA SER A 136 -16.32 5.30 -1.31
C SER A 136 -16.65 4.80 -2.72
N ASP A 137 -16.81 5.71 -3.70
CA ASP A 137 -17.29 5.34 -5.04
C ASP A 137 -16.19 4.76 -5.94
N PHE A 138 -14.93 5.03 -5.59
CA PHE A 138 -13.76 4.67 -6.40
C PHE A 138 -13.08 3.40 -5.89
N GLY A 139 -12.55 2.60 -6.80
CA GLY A 139 -11.70 1.44 -6.46
C GLY A 139 -12.42 0.20 -5.92
N HIS A 140 -13.76 0.18 -5.80
CA HIS A 140 -14.51 -0.98 -5.30
C HIS A 140 -14.21 -2.27 -6.08
N GLY A 141 -14.14 -2.18 -7.42
CA GLY A 141 -13.84 -3.33 -8.27
C GLY A 141 -12.44 -3.91 -8.04
N ILE A 142 -11.45 -3.05 -7.74
CA ILE A 142 -10.08 -3.46 -7.42
C ILE A 142 -10.06 -4.24 -6.10
N ILE A 143 -10.70 -3.69 -5.06
CA ILE A 143 -10.77 -4.35 -3.75
C ILE A 143 -11.49 -5.70 -3.89
N ALA A 144 -12.66 -5.73 -4.54
CA ALA A 144 -13.44 -6.95 -4.71
C ALA A 144 -12.66 -8.07 -5.42
N GLU A 145 -11.76 -7.71 -6.34
CA GLU A 145 -11.01 -8.67 -7.14
C GLU A 145 -9.69 -9.13 -6.51
N TYR A 146 -8.92 -8.22 -5.91
CA TYR A 146 -7.54 -8.50 -5.46
C TYR A 146 -7.41 -8.70 -3.96
N PHE A 147 -8.35 -8.19 -3.15
CA PHE A 147 -8.20 -8.17 -1.70
C PHE A 147 -8.24 -9.56 -1.07
N HIS A 148 -9.02 -10.50 -1.62
CA HIS A 148 -9.04 -11.88 -1.14
C HIS A 148 -7.65 -12.54 -1.24
N GLN A 149 -6.92 -12.30 -2.34
CA GLN A 149 -5.57 -12.81 -2.51
C GLN A 149 -4.60 -12.20 -1.48
N ILE A 150 -4.77 -10.91 -1.15
CA ILE A 150 -3.96 -10.24 -0.12
C ILE A 150 -4.22 -10.86 1.27
N GLN A 151 -5.46 -11.19 1.60
CA GLN A 151 -5.83 -11.74 2.92
C GLN A 151 -5.17 -13.08 3.24
N ILE A 152 -4.80 -13.85 2.22
CA ILE A 152 -4.16 -15.16 2.39
C ILE A 152 -2.62 -15.10 2.29
N LYS A 153 -2.05 -13.95 1.93
CA LYS A 153 -0.59 -13.77 1.81
C LYS A 153 0.06 -13.56 3.18
N ASP A 154 1.23 -14.18 3.35
CA ASP A 154 2.09 -13.98 4.51
C ASP A 154 3.12 -12.84 4.30
N ARG A 155 3.39 -12.50 3.04
CA ARG A 155 4.35 -11.47 2.62
C ARG A 155 3.71 -10.54 1.61
N PHE A 156 3.80 -9.25 1.86
CA PHE A 156 3.26 -8.22 0.98
C PHE A 156 4.35 -7.62 0.11
N SER A 157 4.03 -7.44 -1.17
CA SER A 157 4.77 -6.58 -2.08
C SER A 157 4.37 -5.12 -1.88
N LEU A 158 5.14 -4.19 -2.46
CA LEU A 158 4.75 -2.77 -2.49
C LEU A 158 3.36 -2.58 -3.09
N ASN A 159 3.01 -3.29 -4.16
CA ASN A 159 1.71 -3.19 -4.83
C ASN A 159 0.57 -3.67 -3.92
N ASP A 160 0.80 -4.71 -3.12
CA ASP A 160 -0.17 -5.18 -2.12
C ASP A 160 -0.45 -4.07 -1.09
N LEU A 161 0.57 -3.33 -0.64
CA LEU A 161 0.39 -2.22 0.30
C LEU A 161 -0.47 -1.08 -0.29
N LEU A 162 -0.38 -0.82 -1.59
CA LEU A 162 -1.20 0.20 -2.26
C LEU A 162 -2.68 -0.21 -2.33
N ILE A 163 -2.95 -1.50 -2.59
CA ILE A 163 -4.32 -2.03 -2.59
C ILE A 163 -4.88 -2.04 -1.15
N ILE A 164 -4.08 -2.41 -0.14
CA ILE A 164 -4.48 -2.32 1.26
C ILE A 164 -4.77 -0.87 1.64
N ARG A 165 -3.96 0.08 1.14
CA ARG A 165 -4.21 1.51 1.37
C ARG A 165 -5.55 1.96 0.79
N LEU A 166 -5.85 1.57 -0.45
CA LEU A 166 -7.15 1.83 -1.05
C LEU A 166 -8.29 1.24 -0.20
N PHE A 167 -8.15 -0.01 0.27
CA PHE A 167 -9.13 -0.62 1.17
C PHE A 167 -9.35 0.21 2.44
N VAL A 168 -8.28 0.67 3.10
CA VAL A 168 -8.37 1.49 4.32
C VAL A 168 -9.11 2.80 4.07
N GLU A 169 -8.82 3.50 2.97
CA GLU A 169 -9.51 4.76 2.66
C GLU A 169 -10.94 4.55 2.18
N HIS A 170 -11.20 3.55 1.34
CA HIS A 170 -12.56 3.20 0.92
C HIS A 170 -13.43 2.88 2.13
N VAL A 171 -12.89 2.07 3.05
CA VAL A 171 -13.58 1.73 4.30
C VAL A 171 -13.87 2.98 5.12
N ARG A 172 -12.93 3.94 5.26
CA ARG A 172 -13.12 5.19 6.02
C ARG A 172 -14.40 5.95 5.66
N TYR A 173 -14.82 5.91 4.39
CA TYR A 173 -15.97 6.66 3.88
C TYR A 173 -17.18 5.78 3.53
N HIS A 174 -17.08 4.45 3.68
CA HIS A 174 -18.16 3.53 3.34
C HIS A 174 -19.08 3.26 4.55
N PRO A 175 -20.41 3.36 4.43
CA PRO A 175 -21.32 3.29 5.59
C PRO A 175 -21.48 1.92 6.25
N ASP A 176 -21.20 0.80 5.54
CA ASP A 176 -21.27 -0.56 6.10
C ASP A 176 -19.87 -1.14 6.33
N TYR A 177 -19.60 -1.57 7.57
CA TYR A 177 -18.30 -1.96 8.10
C TYR A 177 -18.25 -3.40 8.61
N SER A 178 -19.36 -4.14 8.52
CA SER A 178 -19.61 -5.32 9.35
C SER A 178 -18.48 -6.36 9.30
N ASN A 179 -17.91 -6.60 8.11
CA ASN A 179 -16.76 -7.50 7.94
C ASN A 179 -15.41 -6.77 7.81
N ALA A 180 -15.41 -5.47 7.49
CA ALA A 180 -14.18 -4.71 7.22
C ALA A 180 -13.29 -4.60 8.46
N LYS A 181 -13.89 -4.49 9.66
CA LYS A 181 -13.14 -4.40 10.92
C LYS A 181 -12.33 -5.65 11.22
N GLU A 182 -12.93 -6.84 11.09
CA GLU A 182 -12.23 -8.10 11.33
C GLU A 182 -11.12 -8.32 10.31
N GLN A 183 -11.38 -8.01 9.05
CA GLN A 183 -10.39 -8.09 7.97
C GLN A 183 -9.22 -7.14 8.23
N LEU A 184 -9.47 -5.91 8.67
CA LEU A 184 -8.41 -4.96 9.01
C LEU A 184 -7.57 -5.45 10.20
N LEU A 185 -8.21 -5.96 11.26
CA LEU A 185 -7.51 -6.49 12.43
C LEU A 185 -6.63 -7.70 12.08
N ALA A 186 -7.09 -8.56 11.17
CA ALA A 186 -6.28 -9.65 10.63
C ALA A 186 -5.07 -9.12 9.84
N LEU A 187 -5.29 -8.13 8.96
CA LEU A 187 -4.21 -7.50 8.19
C LEU A 187 -3.17 -6.82 9.08
N ILE A 188 -3.57 -6.14 10.15
CA ILE A 188 -2.64 -5.48 11.08
C ILE A 188 -1.61 -6.48 11.63
N LYS A 189 -2.05 -7.69 12.01
CA LYS A 189 -1.14 -8.73 12.51
C LYS A 189 -0.07 -9.08 11.48
N THR A 190 -0.45 -9.21 10.21
CA THR A 190 0.48 -9.48 9.11
C THR A 190 1.34 -8.27 8.78
N LEU A 191 0.78 -7.05 8.77
CA LEU A 191 1.49 -5.80 8.48
C LEU A 191 2.63 -5.53 9.46
N LEU A 192 2.41 -5.81 10.75
CA LEU A 192 3.42 -5.64 11.81
C LEU A 192 4.66 -6.55 11.61
N THR A 193 4.57 -7.61 10.82
CA THR A 193 5.72 -8.49 10.51
C THR A 193 6.44 -8.13 9.20
N GLN A 194 5.87 -7.25 8.37
CA GLN A 194 6.38 -6.99 7.02
C GLN A 194 7.68 -6.18 6.96
N GLN A 195 8.05 -5.48 8.04
CA GLN A 195 9.30 -4.71 8.10
C GLN A 195 10.54 -5.55 7.73
N ASN A 196 10.52 -6.86 8.03
CA ASN A 196 11.63 -7.77 7.75
C ASN A 196 11.62 -8.35 6.31
N HIS A 197 10.60 -8.03 5.52
CA HIS A 197 10.38 -8.62 4.20
C HIS A 197 10.45 -7.60 3.06
N LEU A 198 10.12 -6.35 3.35
CA LEU A 198 10.21 -5.25 2.38
C LEU A 198 11.63 -4.72 2.27
N ALA A 199 11.98 -4.20 1.08
CA ALA A 199 13.22 -3.47 0.92
C ALA A 199 13.19 -2.20 1.78
N LYS A 200 14.36 -1.82 2.31
CA LYS A 200 14.49 -0.60 3.14
C LYS A 200 13.95 0.65 2.44
N ALA A 201 14.12 0.73 1.12
CA ALA A 201 13.63 1.83 0.29
C ALA A 201 12.10 1.93 0.23
N ASP A 202 11.37 0.84 0.49
CA ASP A 202 9.91 0.76 0.36
C ASP A 202 9.20 0.89 1.72
N LEU A 203 9.95 0.84 2.84
CA LEU A 203 9.40 0.87 4.19
C LEU A 203 8.57 2.13 4.48
N PHE A 204 8.82 3.24 3.78
CA PHE A 204 8.01 4.45 3.95
C PHE A 204 6.55 4.25 3.50
N VAL A 205 6.29 3.40 2.51
CA VAL A 205 4.93 3.06 2.06
C VAL A 205 4.19 2.30 3.16
N LEU A 206 4.86 1.32 3.78
CA LEU A 206 4.31 0.59 4.93
C LEU A 206 4.02 1.56 6.08
N ARG A 207 4.97 2.41 6.46
CA ARG A 207 4.80 3.42 7.50
C ARG A 207 3.56 4.29 7.25
N ASP A 208 3.41 4.78 6.03
CA ASP A 208 2.32 5.68 5.66
C ASP A 208 0.96 4.97 5.68
N LEU A 209 0.93 3.69 5.33
CA LEU A 209 -0.24 2.83 5.52
C LEU A 209 -0.56 2.63 7.01
N LEU A 210 0.43 2.36 7.87
CA LEU A 210 0.21 2.21 9.32
C LEU A 210 -0.39 3.49 9.93
N PHE A 211 0.06 4.67 9.52
CA PHE A 211 -0.54 5.94 9.93
C PHE A 211 -2.03 6.04 9.56
N ALA A 212 -2.39 5.67 8.32
CA ALA A 212 -3.78 5.69 7.88
C ALA A 212 -4.65 4.72 8.68
N ILE A 213 -4.11 3.54 9.00
CA ILE A 213 -4.78 2.55 9.84
C ILE A 213 -5.01 3.10 11.25
N VAL A 214 -4.01 3.73 11.87
CA VAL A 214 -4.19 4.37 13.19
C VAL A 214 -5.32 5.40 13.13
N GLY A 215 -5.33 6.25 12.10
CA GLY A 215 -6.40 7.24 11.92
C GLY A 215 -7.78 6.60 11.74
N LEU A 216 -7.89 5.50 11.01
CA LEU A 216 -9.15 4.77 10.83
C LEU A 216 -9.63 4.13 12.14
N LEU A 217 -8.72 3.48 12.87
CA LEU A 217 -9.00 2.87 14.17
C LEU A 217 -9.46 3.90 15.20
N GLY A 218 -8.91 5.12 15.14
CA GLY A 218 -9.35 6.26 15.96
C GLY A 218 -10.82 6.58 15.73
N ASN A 219 -11.24 6.67 14.46
CA ASN A 219 -12.64 6.91 14.09
C ASN A 219 -13.58 5.79 14.57
N TRP A 220 -13.09 4.56 14.68
CA TRP A 220 -13.85 3.42 15.18
C TRP A 220 -13.76 3.20 16.70
N HIS A 221 -13.01 4.04 17.42
CA HIS A 221 -12.71 3.86 18.84
C HIS A 221 -12.08 2.49 19.18
N VAL A 222 -11.23 1.97 18.28
CA VAL A 222 -10.53 0.69 18.45
C VAL A 222 -9.08 0.95 18.83
N HIS A 223 -8.79 0.88 20.12
CA HIS A 223 -7.50 1.34 20.66
C HIS A 223 -6.45 0.24 20.90
N HIS A 224 -6.87 -1.02 21.03
CA HIS A 224 -6.00 -2.14 21.39
C HIS A 224 -4.74 -2.28 20.50
N PRO A 225 -4.81 -2.23 19.16
CA PRO A 225 -3.62 -2.43 18.32
C PRO A 225 -2.77 -1.16 18.14
N MET A 226 -3.19 0.00 18.66
CA MET A 226 -2.50 1.27 18.41
C MET A 226 -1.06 1.33 18.97
N PRO A 227 -0.76 0.84 20.19
CA PRO A 227 0.62 0.82 20.71
C PRO A 227 1.58 0.06 19.81
N ASP A 228 1.20 -1.15 19.36
CA ASP A 228 2.02 -1.96 18.45
C ASP A 228 2.26 -1.25 17.12
N LEU A 229 1.24 -0.56 16.60
CA LEU A 229 1.35 0.26 15.39
C LEU A 229 2.32 1.44 15.60
N PHE A 230 2.23 2.14 16.73
CA PHE A 230 3.16 3.24 17.05
C PHE A 230 4.61 2.76 17.14
N GLU A 231 4.84 1.62 17.79
CA GLU A 231 6.18 1.03 17.85
C GLU A 231 6.69 0.62 16.47
N ALA A 232 5.85 0.00 15.63
CA ALA A 232 6.24 -0.38 14.29
C ALA A 232 6.58 0.85 13.42
N ILE A 233 5.79 1.92 13.49
CA ILE A 233 6.07 3.19 12.81
C ILE A 233 7.42 3.75 13.28
N ASP A 234 7.67 3.78 14.60
CA ASP A 234 8.91 4.29 15.17
C ASP A 234 10.14 3.46 14.73
N ARG A 235 10.04 2.13 14.78
CA ARG A 235 11.07 1.20 14.30
C ARG A 235 11.37 1.41 12.80
N ILE A 236 10.34 1.64 11.99
CA ILE A 236 10.53 1.95 10.57
C ILE A 236 11.27 3.27 10.40
N MET A 237 10.87 4.33 11.10
CA MET A 237 11.55 5.64 11.04
C MET A 237 13.03 5.54 11.45
N GLN A 238 13.33 4.79 12.51
CA GLN A 238 14.71 4.53 12.93
C GLN A 238 15.48 3.74 11.87
N ALA A 239 14.88 2.72 11.27
CA ALA A 239 15.53 1.93 10.24
C ALA A 239 15.84 2.76 8.99
N THR A 240 14.86 3.56 8.52
CA THR A 240 14.99 4.39 7.31
C THR A 240 15.74 5.69 7.54
N GLN A 241 15.94 6.12 8.80
CA GLN A 241 16.41 7.45 9.17
C GLN A 241 15.51 8.57 8.62
N ASP A 242 14.23 8.27 8.43
CA ASP A 242 13.24 9.22 7.94
C ASP A 242 12.30 9.67 9.06
N PHE A 243 12.60 10.85 9.59
CA PHE A 243 11.88 11.46 10.71
C PHE A 243 10.89 12.55 10.29
N GLN A 244 10.61 12.72 8.99
CA GLN A 244 9.72 13.79 8.49
C GLN A 244 8.32 13.75 9.12
N LYS A 245 7.83 12.56 9.50
CA LYS A 245 6.51 12.35 10.11
C LYS A 245 6.57 12.12 11.63
N LYS A 246 7.71 12.37 12.27
CA LYS A 246 7.89 12.12 13.71
C LYS A 246 6.96 13.00 14.56
N ALA A 247 6.80 14.28 14.19
CA ALA A 247 5.83 15.18 14.82
C ALA A 247 4.40 14.61 14.78
N ILE A 248 3.99 14.01 13.65
CA ILE A 248 2.67 13.37 13.48
C ILE A 248 2.54 12.14 14.40
N LEU A 249 3.58 11.32 14.52
CA LEU A 249 3.57 10.18 15.44
C LEU A 249 3.43 10.64 16.90
N SER A 250 4.19 11.65 17.31
CA SER A 250 4.11 12.21 18.67
C SER A 250 2.72 12.81 18.94
N MET A 251 2.13 13.50 17.96
CA MET A 251 0.74 13.97 18.05
C MET A 251 -0.24 12.83 18.31
N LEU A 252 -0.18 11.75 17.51
CA LEU A 252 -1.07 10.60 17.70
C LEU A 252 -0.86 9.91 19.06
N ARG A 253 0.39 9.85 19.55
CA ARG A 253 0.72 9.31 20.88
C ARG A 253 0.15 10.17 22.00
N TRP A 254 0.18 11.51 21.87
CA TRP A 254 -0.46 12.36 22.88
C TRP A 254 -1.97 12.10 22.93
N LYS A 255 -2.62 12.03 21.76
CA LYS A 255 -4.09 11.85 21.68
C LYS A 255 -4.47 10.52 22.32
N TYR A 256 -3.67 9.48 22.05
CA TYR A 256 -3.81 8.18 22.71
C TYR A 256 -3.64 8.27 24.24
N ALA A 257 -2.54 8.87 24.72
CA ALA A 257 -2.25 8.98 26.15
C ALA A 257 -3.35 9.73 26.91
N ARG A 258 -3.88 10.82 26.35
CA ARG A 258 -4.96 11.60 26.97
C ARG A 258 -6.29 10.85 26.94
N HIS A 259 -6.72 10.35 25.78
CA HIS A 259 -8.06 9.81 25.63
C HIS A 259 -8.22 8.36 26.09
N VAL A 260 -7.18 7.53 25.97
CA VAL A 260 -7.21 6.10 26.27
C VAL A 260 -6.55 5.81 27.61
N GLU A 261 -5.30 6.25 27.80
CA GLU A 261 -4.53 5.96 29.03
C GLU A 261 -4.89 6.89 30.19
N LYS A 262 -5.59 8.01 29.90
CA LYS A 262 -5.95 9.06 30.86
C LYS A 262 -4.74 9.65 31.59
N SER A 263 -3.61 9.74 30.88
CA SER A 263 -2.34 10.25 31.41
C SER A 263 -1.99 11.61 30.82
N GLU A 264 -2.33 12.67 31.55
CA GLU A 264 -2.04 14.06 31.14
C GLU A 264 -0.53 14.35 31.08
N GLU A 265 0.25 13.75 31.98
CA GLU A 265 1.71 13.90 32.01
C GLU A 265 2.34 13.36 30.72
N GLN A 266 1.96 12.16 30.30
CA GLN A 266 2.47 11.54 29.08
C GLN A 266 1.98 12.28 27.83
N ALA A 267 0.70 12.71 27.83
CA ALA A 267 0.17 13.52 26.75
C ALA A 267 0.96 14.82 26.57
N PHE A 268 1.25 15.55 27.66
CA PHE A 268 2.04 16.77 27.59
C PHE A 268 3.47 16.54 27.11
N HIS A 269 4.11 15.46 27.56
CA HIS A 269 5.44 15.07 27.06
C HIS A 269 5.43 14.85 25.55
N TYR A 270 4.47 14.08 25.02
CA TYR A 270 4.36 13.84 23.57
C TYR A 270 4.01 15.10 22.78
N TYR A 271 3.21 16.01 23.35
CA TYR A 271 2.95 17.33 22.76
C TYR A 271 4.24 18.15 22.61
N GLN A 272 5.05 18.24 23.67
CA GLN A 272 6.35 18.93 23.61
C GLN A 272 7.27 18.32 22.56
N GLU A 273 7.32 16.98 22.49
CA GLU A 273 8.09 16.26 21.47
C GLU A 273 7.60 16.61 20.05
N ALA A 274 6.28 16.63 19.82
CA ALA A 274 5.69 16.97 18.52
C ALA A 274 6.07 18.38 18.05
N ILE A 275 5.97 19.37 18.93
CA ILE A 275 6.35 20.77 18.66
C ILE A 275 7.85 20.88 18.37
N ALA A 276 8.70 20.24 19.18
CA ALA A 276 10.14 20.25 18.97
C ALA A 276 10.52 19.70 17.59
N PHE A 277 9.93 18.57 17.18
CA PHE A 277 10.18 18.02 15.84
C PHE A 277 9.68 18.91 14.72
N ALA A 278 8.48 19.49 14.85
CA ALA A 278 7.93 20.41 13.84
C ALA A 278 8.81 21.67 13.67
N GLN A 279 9.37 22.20 14.76
CA GLN A 279 10.33 23.30 14.73
C GLN A 279 11.67 22.90 14.09
N LEU A 280 12.20 21.72 14.43
CA LEU A 280 13.47 21.21 13.88
C LEU A 280 13.43 21.05 12.35
N ILE A 281 12.29 20.65 11.79
CA ILE A 281 12.11 20.54 10.34
C ILE A 281 11.74 21.87 9.66
N GLY A 282 11.64 22.96 10.44
CA GLY A 282 11.31 24.29 9.92
C GLY A 282 9.90 24.45 9.39
N ASN A 283 8.94 23.60 9.80
CA ASN A 283 7.56 23.65 9.34
C ASN A 283 6.71 24.47 10.33
N SER A 284 6.70 25.79 10.18
CA SER A 284 5.96 26.70 11.06
C SER A 284 4.44 26.46 11.02
N HIS A 285 3.90 26.09 9.86
CA HIS A 285 2.48 25.79 9.70
C HIS A 285 2.06 24.57 10.55
N LEU A 286 2.89 23.51 10.56
CA LEU A 286 2.62 22.34 11.39
C LEU A 286 2.69 22.67 12.89
N VAL A 287 3.60 23.56 13.31
CA VAL A 287 3.67 24.02 14.72
C VAL A 287 2.37 24.71 15.12
N GLU A 288 1.89 25.66 14.32
CA GLU A 288 0.64 26.39 14.59
C GLU A 288 -0.55 25.42 14.72
N GLN A 289 -0.69 24.47 13.79
CA GLN A 289 -1.75 23.45 13.84
C GLN A 289 -1.67 22.59 15.12
N LEU A 290 -0.48 22.15 15.53
CA LEU A 290 -0.31 21.34 16.73
C LEU A 290 -0.64 22.12 18.01
N GLU A 291 -0.32 23.42 18.06
CA GLU A 291 -0.67 24.28 19.19
C GLU A 291 -2.18 24.54 19.28
N GLU A 292 -2.85 24.71 18.14
CA GLU A 292 -4.31 24.83 18.07
C GLU A 292 -5.00 23.55 18.53
N ASP A 293 -4.61 22.39 17.96
CA ASP A 293 -5.14 21.08 18.34
C ASP A 293 -5.00 20.82 19.85
N TRP A 294 -3.84 21.15 20.45
CA TRP A 294 -3.63 20.98 21.88
C TRP A 294 -4.51 21.89 22.74
N LYS A 295 -4.73 23.15 22.31
CA LYS A 295 -5.62 24.10 22.99
C LYS A 295 -7.06 23.63 22.95
N GLU A 296 -7.53 23.15 21.80
CA GLU A 296 -8.89 22.62 21.66
C GLU A 296 -9.13 21.39 22.55
N GLU A 297 -8.13 20.52 22.70
CA GLU A 297 -8.24 19.31 23.53
C GLU A 297 -8.07 19.57 25.05
N THR A 298 -7.65 20.76 25.45
CA THR A 298 -7.44 21.14 26.88
C THR A 298 -8.53 22.04 27.45
N GLN A 299 -9.46 22.53 26.62
CA GLN A 299 -10.63 23.31 27.02
C GLN A 299 -11.83 22.42 27.33
#